data_AF-C0B7K2-F1
#
_entry.id   AF-C0B7K2-F1
#
_cell.length_a   1.000
_cell.length_b   1.000
_cell.length_c   1.000
_cell.angle_alpha   90.00
_cell.angle_beta   90.00
_cell.angle_gamma   90.00
#
_symmetry.space_group_name_H-M   'P 1'
#
loop_
_entity.id
_entity.type
_entity.pdbx_description
1 polymer ?
#
loop_
_entity_poly.entity_id
_entity_poly.type
_entity_poly.pdbx_seq_one_letter_code
_entity_poly.pdbx_strand_id
1 'polypeptide(L)' 'MNAVGIDVSKGKSTVTIRKPGDVVLMSPCDIPHTQSAINDLIKQIKSLEGETKVCMEHTGRYYEPVATWLSDAGTSLSVP' A
#
# COMPACT_ATOMS: atom_id res chain seq x y z
N MET A 1 13.56 6.70 3.93
CA MET A 1 12.30 6.53 3.19
C MET A 1 11.77 5.13 3.45
N ASN A 2 10.54 5.02 3.95
CA ASN A 2 9.83 3.75 4.06
C ASN A 2 9.31 3.33 2.69
N ALA A 3 9.25 2.03 2.44
CA ALA A 3 8.71 1.47 1.20
C ALA A 3 7.48 0.60 1.52
N VAL A 4 6.38 0.86 0.82
CA VAL A 4 5.17 0.04 0.85
C VAL A 4 5.05 -0.64 -0.51
N GLY A 5 5.16 -1.96 -0.53
CA GLY A 5 4.91 -2.77 -1.73
C GLY A 5 3.49 -3.29 -1.70
N ILE A 6 2.74 -3.10 -2.78
CA ILE A 6 1.36 -3.56 -2.94
C ILE A 6 1.27 -4.37 -4.23
N ASP A 7 1.12 -5.69 -4.14
CA ASP A 7 0.77 -6.53 -5.29
C ASP A 7 -0.76 -6.66 -5.37
N VAL A 8 -1.36 -6.11 -6.42
CA VAL A 8 -2.80 -5.98 -6.57
C VAL A 8 -3.38 -7.12 -7.40
N SER A 9 -4.33 -7.84 -6.80
CA SER A 9 -5.13 -8.87 -7.45
C SER A 9 -6.63 -8.55 -7.38
N LYS A 10 -7.48 -9.35 -8.02
CA LYS A 10 -8.94 -9.17 -7.94
C LYS A 10 -9.42 -9.38 -6.50
N GLY A 11 -9.91 -8.32 -5.86
CA GLY A 11 -10.59 -8.37 -4.55
C GLY A 11 -9.68 -8.30 -3.32
N LYS A 12 -8.35 -8.36 -3.49
CA LYS A 12 -7.37 -8.17 -2.42
C LYS A 12 -6.00 -7.78 -2.97
N SER A 13 -5.17 -7.20 -2.12
CA SER A 13 -3.75 -6.94 -2.40
C SER A 13 -2.87 -7.60 -1.34
N THR A 14 -1.74 -8.15 -1.75
CA THR A 14 -0.68 -8.54 -0.82
C THR A 14 0.19 -7.32 -0.55
N VAL A 15 0.36 -6.95 0.72
CA VAL A 15 1.05 -5.72 1.13
C VAL A 15 2.20 -6.02 2.07
N THR A 16 3.32 -5.32 1.90
CA THR A 16 4.45 -5.32 2.84
C THR A 16 4.95 -3.90 3.08
N ILE A 17 5.47 -3.64 4.29
CA ILE A 17 6.07 -2.35 4.66
C ILE A 17 7.48 -2.59 5.15
N ARG A 18 8.44 -1.84 4.60
CA ARG A 18 9.87 -1.93 4.94
C ARG A 18 10.46 -0.55 5.24
N LYS A 19 11.46 -0.53 6.12
CA LYS A 19 12.34 0.61 6.36
C LYS A 19 13.69 0.39 5.64
N PRO A 20 14.53 1.43 5.50
CA PRO A 20 15.92 1.26 5.11
C PRO A 20 16.64 0.24 6.01
N GLY A 21 17.62 -0.47 5.44
CA GLY A 21 18.40 -1.49 6.16
C GLY A 21 17.68 -2.83 6.34
N ASP A 22 16.82 -3.21 5.38
CA ASP A 22 16.08 -4.49 5.35
C ASP A 22 15.17 -4.77 6.55
N VAL A 23 14.76 -3.72 7.27
CA VAL A 23 13.85 -3.86 8.40
C VAL A 23 12.42 -4.01 7.91
N VAL A 24 11.81 -5.16 8.18
CA VAL A 24 10.39 -5.43 7.89
C VAL A 24 9.52 -4.87 9.01
N LEU A 25 8.66 -3.90 8.68
CA LEU A 25 7.64 -3.35 9.57
C LEU A 25 6.34 -4.13 9.51
N MET A 26 6.01 -4.61 8.32
CA MET A 26 4.85 -5.47 8.07
C MET A 26 5.26 -6.55 7.10
N SER A 27 5.30 -7.79 7.58
CA SER A 27 5.46 -8.97 6.73
C SER A 27 4.33 -9.02 5.70
N PRO A 28 4.54 -9.62 4.52
CA PRO A 28 3.50 -9.75 3.50
C PRO A 28 2.20 -10.30 4.08
N CYS A 29 1.12 -9.54 3.93
CA CYS A 29 -0.22 -9.94 4.33
C CYS A 29 -1.27 -9.50 3.32
N ASP A 30 -2.38 -10.21 3.28
CA ASP A 30 -3.48 -9.91 2.38
C ASP A 30 -4.41 -8.86 2.97
N ILE A 31 -4.64 -7.80 2.22
CA ILE A 31 -5.57 -6.72 2.52
C ILE A 31 -6.74 -6.83 1.53
N PRO A 32 -7.97 -7.15 1.99
CA PRO A 32 -9.12 -7.21 1.10
C PRO A 32 -9.48 -5.81 0.59
N HIS A 33 -10.01 -5.73 -0.64
CA HIS A 33 -10.45 -4.48 -1.27
C HIS A 33 -11.78 -3.98 -0.71
N THR A 34 -11.82 -3.82 0.61
CA THR A 34 -12.94 -3.22 1.34
C THR A 34 -12.51 -1.86 1.86
N GLN A 35 -13.46 -0.92 1.96
CA GLN A 35 -13.16 0.42 2.45
C GLN A 35 -12.51 0.39 3.85
N SER A 36 -12.96 -0.48 4.75
CA SER A 36 -12.41 -0.59 6.10
C SER A 36 -10.95 -1.04 6.08
N ALA A 37 -10.64 -2.13 5.38
CA ALA A 37 -9.28 -2.66 5.35
C ALA A 37 -8.29 -1.71 4.65
N ILE A 38 -8.71 -1.03 3.59
CA ILE A 38 -7.87 -0.02 2.92
C ILE A 38 -7.69 1.22 3.80
N ASN A 39 -8.73 1.66 4.52
CA ASN A 39 -8.60 2.76 5.49
C ASN A 39 -7.63 2.42 6.61
N ASP A 40 -7.63 1.19 7.10
CA ASP A 40 -6.70 0.74 8.14
C ASP A 40 -5.26 0.66 7.60
N LEU A 41 -5.08 0.22 6.35
CA LEU A 41 -3.78 0.30 5.67
C LEU A 41 -3.30 1.77 5.55
N ILE A 42 -4.18 2.69 5.14
CA ILE A 42 -3.86 4.13 5.05
C ILE A 42 -3.43 4.68 6.41
N LYS A 43 -4.16 4.36 7.49
CA LYS A 43 -3.79 4.79 8.85
C LYS A 43 -2.41 4.25 9.23
N GLN A 44 -2.13 2.99 8.93
CA GLN A 44 -0.83 2.39 9.20
C GLN A 44 0.29 3.10 8.43
N ILE A 45 0.10 3.37 7.13
CA ILE A 45 1.07 4.12 6.30
C ILE A 45 1.31 5.53 6.87
N LYS A 46 0.25 6.24 7.27
CA LYS A 46 0.34 7.59 7.85
C LYS A 46 0.98 7.63 9.24
N SER A 47 0.95 6.52 9.96
CA SER A 47 1.61 6.41 11.28
C SER A 47 3.13 6.21 11.19
N LEU A 48 3.66 5.94 9.99
CA LEU A 48 5.08 5.75 9.79
C LEU A 48 5.83 7.07 9.92
N GLU A 49 6.93 7.05 10.66
CA GLU A 49 7.83 8.19 10.76
C GLU A 49 8.65 8.36 9.46
N GLY A 50 8.74 9.59 8.98
CA GLY A 50 9.51 9.96 7.80
C GLY A 50 8.77 9.75 6.47
N GLU A 51 9.47 10.04 5.38
CA GLU A 51 8.93 9.92 4.03
C GLU A 51 8.59 8.46 3.70
N THR A 52 7.42 8.24 3.11
CA THR A 52 6.94 6.92 2.70
C THR A 52 6.58 6.93 1.22
N LYS A 53 7.11 5.95 0.46
CA LYS A 53 6.78 5.73 -0.94
C LYS A 53 5.99 4.44 -1.09
N VAL A 54 4.85 4.53 -1.80
CA VAL A 54 4.03 3.37 -2.13
C VAL A 54 4.26 2.97 -3.58
N CYS A 55 4.61 1.71 -3.79
CA CYS A 55 4.75 1.10 -5.10
C CYS A 55 3.65 0.05 -5.29
N MET A 56 2.90 0.16 -6.38
CA MET A 56 1.83 -0.78 -6.70
C MET A 56 2.19 -1.60 -7.93
N GLU A 57 2.24 -2.92 -7.79
CA GLU A 57 2.35 -3.86 -8.91
C GLU A 57 0.95 -4.40 -9.22
N HIS A 58 0.60 -4.52 -10.49
CA HIS A 58 -0.71 -5.01 -10.89
C HIS A 58 -0.69 -5.61 -12.30
N THR A 59 -1.69 -6.46 -12.57
CA THR A 59 -2.06 -6.85 -13.94
C THR A 59 -3.52 -6.46 -14.18
N GLY A 60 -3.78 -5.68 -15.24
CA GLY A 60 -5.11 -5.15 -15.53
C GLY A 60 -5.49 -3.96 -14.64
N ARG A 61 -6.80 -3.72 -14.46
CA ARG A 61 -7.34 -2.45 -13.91
C ARG A 61 -7.81 -2.53 -12.44
N TYR A 62 -7.54 -3.64 -11.74
CA TYR A 62 -7.97 -3.79 -10.33
C TYR A 62 -7.25 -2.86 -9.35
N TYR A 63 -6.14 -2.25 -9.78
CA TYR A 63 -5.41 -1.25 -9.00
C TYR A 63 -6.13 0.10 -8.94
N GLU A 64 -6.99 0.43 -9.90
CA GLU A 64 -7.58 1.78 -10.00
C GLU A 64 -8.33 2.17 -8.72
N PRO A 65 -9.24 1.34 -8.15
CA PRO A 65 -9.92 1.71 -6.91
C PRO A 65 -8.97 1.87 -5.71
N VAL A 66 -7.94 1.02 -5.63
CA VAL A 66 -6.95 1.07 -4.54
C VAL A 66 -6.08 2.32 -4.67
N ALA A 67 -5.65 2.66 -5.88
CA ALA A 67 -4.87 3.85 -6.16
C ALA A 67 -5.68 5.13 -5.89
N THR A 68 -6.96 5.17 -6.26
CA THR A 68 -7.86 6.28 -5.93
C THR A 68 -7.93 6.49 -4.42
N TRP A 69 -8.23 5.45 -3.63
CA TRP A 69 -8.31 5.58 -2.18
C TRP A 69 -7.01 6.05 -1.52
N LEU A 70 -5.86 5.55 -1.98
CA LEU A 70 -4.56 5.96 -1.44
C LEU A 70 -4.19 7.40 -1.84
N SER A 71 -4.54 7.80 -3.08
CA SER A 71 -4.31 9.17 -3.59
C SER A 71 -5.17 10.18 -2.85
N ASP A 72 -6.46 9.87 -2.65
CA ASP A 72 -7.40 10.70 -1.88
C ASP A 72 -6.94 10.89 -0.42
N ALA A 73 -6.21 9.91 0.11
CA ALA A 73 -5.59 10.00 1.42
C ALA A 73 -4.30 10.85 1.46
N GLY A 74 -3.83 11.37 0.32
CA GLY A 74 -2.60 12.16 0.21
C GLY A 74 -1.33 11.31 0.22
N THR A 75 -1.41 10.04 -0.16
CA THR A 75 -0.25 9.14 -0.19
C THR A 75 0.49 9.28 -1.52
N SER A 76 1.82 9.39 -1.49
CA SER A 76 2.64 9.44 -2.70
C SER A 76 2.73 8.05 -3.34
N LEU A 77 2.07 7.89 -4.50
CA LEU A 77 2.00 6.65 -5.26
C LEU A 77 3.00 6.63 -6.42
N SER A 78 3.54 5.45 -6.68
CA SER A 78 4.27 5.09 -7.88
C SER A 78 3.60 3.87 -8.50
N VAL A 79 3.08 4.02 -9.71
CA VAL A 79 2.50 2.93 -10.50
C VAL A 79 3.42 2.72 -11.71
N PRO A 80 3.95 1.50 -11.93
CA PRO A 80 4.72 1.16 -13.13
C PRO A 80 3.84 1.10 -14.39
#